data_AF-A0A167GQ48-F1
#
_entry.id   AF-A0A167GQ48-F1
#
_cell.length_a   1.000
_cell.length_b   1.000
_cell.length_c   1.000
_cell.angle_alpha   90.00
_cell.angle_beta   90.00
_cell.angle_gamma   90.00
#
_symmetry.space_group_name_H-M   'P 1'
#
loop_
_entity.id
_entity.type
_entity.pdbx_description
1 polymer ?
#
loop_
_entity_poly.entity_id
_entity_poly.type
_entity_poly.pdbx_seq_one_letter_code
_entity_poly.pdbx_strand_id
1 'polypeptide(L)'
;MNEQTTQQASAVSETSATIIASLSASDWTLSQEREFIENLYVARFNFFIVVFSLFLTAGFANTFTTYKAAVFIAGAVILTMLWLTLYRAYLKLDRVLRIIFRDKPDHVTSKIERIMNLEGFKPKYRVSRLMGVYLPLFCIGLMLSAALAVGTGLLK
;
A
#
# COMPACT_ATOMS: atom_id res chain seq x y z
N MET A 1 11.39 13.38 -33.83
CA MET A 1 11.52 12.48 -32.65
C MET A 1 10.27 12.55 -31.77
N ASN A 2 9.06 12.44 -32.34
CA ASN A 2 7.78 12.58 -31.61
C ASN A 2 6.64 11.67 -32.11
N GLU A 3 6.82 10.89 -33.18
CA GLU A 3 5.75 10.03 -33.73
C GLU A 3 5.67 8.66 -33.06
N GLN A 4 6.79 8.11 -32.59
CA GLN A 4 6.81 6.81 -31.89
C GLN A 4 6.12 6.85 -30.53
N THR A 5 6.18 7.98 -29.82
CA THR A 5 5.51 8.17 -28.51
C THR A 5 3.99 8.23 -28.64
N THR A 6 3.47 8.77 -29.75
CA THR A 6 2.03 8.91 -29.98
C THR A 6 1.40 7.58 -30.42
N GLN A 7 2.09 6.78 -31.24
CA GLN A 7 1.62 5.44 -31.63
C GLN A 7 1.64 4.42 -30.49
N GLN A 8 2.62 4.53 -29.58
CA GLN A 8 2.70 3.64 -28.42
C GLN A 8 1.63 3.98 -27.36
N ALA A 9 1.25 5.25 -27.24
CA ALA A 9 0.13 5.68 -26.39
C ALA A 9 -1.24 5.22 -26.92
N SER A 10 -1.44 5.24 -28.25
CA SER A 10 -2.70 4.78 -28.87
C SER A 10 -2.85 3.26 -28.81
N ALA A 11 -1.78 2.49 -29.06
CA ALA A 11 -1.81 1.02 -28.97
C ALA A 11 -2.03 0.52 -27.51
N VAL A 12 -1.40 1.16 -26.52
CA VAL A 12 -1.62 0.83 -25.09
C VAL A 12 -3.04 1.19 -24.65
N SER A 13 -3.63 2.26 -25.20
CA SER A 13 -5.00 2.65 -24.92
C SER A 13 -6.02 1.67 -25.51
N GLU A 14 -5.82 1.20 -26.75
CA GLU A 14 -6.67 0.18 -27.38
C GLU A 14 -6.62 -1.15 -26.62
N THR A 15 -5.41 -1.59 -26.23
CA THR A 15 -5.25 -2.85 -25.47
C THR A 15 -5.89 -2.76 -24.07
N SER A 16 -5.76 -1.62 -23.40
CA SER A 16 -6.39 -1.42 -22.08
C SER A 16 -7.91 -1.40 -22.18
N ALA A 17 -8.47 -0.77 -23.23
CA ALA A 17 -9.91 -0.71 -23.45
C ALA A 17 -10.52 -2.08 -23.80
N THR A 18 -9.82 -2.90 -24.60
CA THR A 18 -10.26 -4.29 -24.90
C THR A 18 -10.19 -5.19 -23.66
N ILE A 19 -9.15 -5.05 -22.83
CA ILE A 19 -9.06 -5.78 -21.55
C ILE A 19 -10.21 -5.37 -20.60
N ILE A 20 -10.51 -4.07 -20.52
CA ILE A 20 -11.63 -3.54 -19.72
C ILE A 20 -12.98 -4.04 -20.24
N ALA A 21 -13.17 -4.11 -21.57
CA ALA A 21 -14.37 -4.70 -22.16
C ALA A 21 -14.48 -6.21 -21.87
N SER A 22 -13.37 -6.95 -21.83
CA SER A 22 -13.37 -8.37 -21.46
C SER A 22 -13.66 -8.61 -19.97
N LEU A 23 -13.37 -7.62 -19.11
CA LEU A 23 -13.69 -7.67 -17.68
C LEU A 23 -15.20 -7.66 -17.41
N SER A 24 -16.03 -7.09 -18.30
CA SER A 24 -17.49 -7.16 -18.16
C SER A 24 -18.10 -8.49 -18.59
N ALA A 25 -17.33 -9.37 -19.24
CA ALA A 25 -17.75 -10.71 -19.63
C ALA A 25 -17.42 -11.79 -18.56
N SER A 26 -16.74 -11.41 -17.49
CA SER A 26 -16.45 -12.26 -16.35
C SER A 26 -17.58 -12.18 -15.32
N ASP A 27 -17.99 -13.31 -14.73
CA ASP A 27 -18.92 -13.37 -13.59
C ASP A 27 -18.42 -12.60 -12.36
N TRP A 28 -17.14 -12.22 -12.37
CA TRP A 28 -16.48 -11.45 -11.32
C TRP A 28 -16.60 -9.94 -11.55
N THR A 29 -17.42 -9.27 -10.72
CA THR A 29 -17.62 -7.83 -10.82
C THR A 29 -16.43 -7.04 -10.26
N LEU A 30 -16.17 -5.84 -10.79
CA LEU A 30 -15.11 -4.95 -10.27
C LEU A 30 -15.29 -4.58 -8.78
N SER A 31 -16.52 -4.62 -8.28
CA SER A 31 -16.80 -4.41 -6.85
C SER A 31 -16.28 -5.57 -6.00
N GLN A 32 -16.46 -6.81 -6.46
CA GLN A 32 -15.94 -8.01 -5.79
C GLN A 32 -14.41 -8.06 -5.85
N GLU A 33 -13.80 -7.67 -7.00
CA GLU A 33 -12.35 -7.55 -7.10
C GLU A 33 -11.79 -6.56 -6.09
N ARG A 34 -12.43 -5.39 -5.97
CA ARG A 34 -12.04 -4.38 -4.99
C ARG A 34 -12.10 -4.94 -3.57
N GLU A 35 -13.21 -5.55 -3.19
CA GLU A 35 -13.40 -6.12 -1.85
C GLU A 35 -12.36 -7.21 -1.54
N PHE A 36 -12.09 -8.11 -2.50
CA PHE A 36 -11.07 -9.14 -2.35
C PHE A 36 -9.67 -8.53 -2.12
N ILE A 37 -9.29 -7.54 -2.91
CA ILE A 37 -7.98 -6.88 -2.78
C ILE A 37 -7.89 -6.07 -1.48
N GLU A 38 -8.97 -5.41 -1.05
CA GLU A 38 -9.04 -4.70 0.24
C GLU A 38 -8.85 -5.69 1.40
N ASN A 39 -9.56 -6.83 1.40
CA ASN A 39 -9.40 -7.87 2.42
C ASN A 39 -7.98 -8.45 2.45
N LEU A 40 -7.40 -8.74 1.28
CA LEU A 40 -6.02 -9.21 1.17
C LEU A 40 -5.02 -8.17 1.70
N TYR A 41 -5.26 -6.88 1.44
CA TYR A 41 -4.44 -5.79 1.92
C TYR A 41 -4.53 -5.66 3.45
N VAL A 42 -5.74 -5.67 4.02
CA VAL A 42 -5.98 -5.60 5.47
C VAL A 42 -5.32 -6.78 6.19
N ALA A 43 -5.45 -8.00 5.67
CA ALA A 43 -4.81 -9.18 6.27
C ALA A 43 -3.29 -9.03 6.33
N ARG A 44 -2.65 -8.60 5.23
CA ARG A 44 -1.20 -8.37 5.17
C ARG A 44 -0.75 -7.22 6.07
N PHE A 45 -1.55 -6.15 6.13
CA PHE A 45 -1.30 -5.00 6.98
C PHE A 45 -1.35 -5.37 8.46
N ASN A 46 -2.37 -6.13 8.88
CA ASN A 46 -2.48 -6.61 10.25
C ASN A 46 -1.29 -7.50 10.63
N PHE A 47 -0.89 -8.40 9.73
CA PHE A 47 0.31 -9.22 9.92
C PHE A 47 1.58 -8.36 10.07
N PHE A 48 1.75 -7.33 9.24
CA PHE A 48 2.86 -6.39 9.33
C PHE A 48 2.91 -5.69 10.71
N ILE A 49 1.78 -5.20 11.21
CA ILE A 49 1.71 -4.53 12.53
C ILE A 49 2.05 -5.49 13.66
N VAL A 50 1.58 -6.75 13.60
CA VAL A 50 1.89 -7.77 14.61
C VAL A 50 3.39 -8.11 14.60
N VAL A 51 3.99 -8.27 13.42
CA VAL A 51 5.44 -8.51 13.32
C VAL A 51 6.23 -7.31 13.83
N PHE A 52 5.80 -6.09 13.50
CA PHE A 52 6.43 -4.87 14.02
C PHE A 52 6.37 -4.81 15.55
N SER A 53 5.20 -5.02 16.15
CA SER A 53 5.04 -4.98 17.61
C SER A 53 5.84 -6.09 18.30
N LEU A 54 5.94 -7.28 17.69
CA LEU A 54 6.75 -8.39 18.18
C LEU A 54 8.23 -8.00 18.26
N PHE A 55 8.81 -7.50 17.16
CA PHE A 55 10.23 -7.12 17.14
C PHE A 55 10.52 -5.91 18.02
N LEU A 56 9.59 -4.94 18.08
CA LEU A 56 9.74 -3.77 18.94
C LEU A 56 9.77 -4.20 20.41
N THR A 57 8.82 -5.04 20.82
CA THR A 57 8.75 -5.57 22.18
C THR A 57 9.96 -6.45 22.49
N ALA A 58 10.35 -7.34 21.58
CA ALA A 58 11.53 -8.18 21.75
C ALA A 58 12.81 -7.35 21.90
N GLY A 59 12.97 -6.28 21.12
CA GLY A 59 14.12 -5.39 21.21
C GLY A 59 14.23 -4.64 22.54
N PHE A 60 13.10 -4.17 23.08
CA PHE A 60 13.07 -3.46 24.37
C PHE A 60 13.08 -4.38 25.59
N ALA A 61 12.40 -5.54 25.52
CA ALA A 61 12.30 -6.48 26.63
C ALA A 61 13.53 -7.38 26.78
N ASN A 62 14.41 -7.43 25.78
CA ASN A 62 15.64 -8.21 25.86
C ASN A 62 16.58 -7.64 26.94
N THR A 63 17.09 -8.48 27.83
CA THR A 63 18.04 -8.07 28.86
C THR A 63 19.50 -8.02 28.33
N PHE A 64 19.78 -8.70 27.22
CA PHE A 64 21.13 -8.82 26.65
C PHE A 64 21.47 -7.66 25.72
N THR A 65 22.16 -6.64 26.26
CA THR A 65 22.58 -5.42 25.55
C THR A 65 23.37 -5.67 24.27
N THR A 66 24.24 -6.68 24.27
CA THR A 66 25.13 -7.01 23.14
C THR A 66 24.36 -7.35 21.85
N TYR A 67 23.20 -8.00 21.96
CA TYR A 67 22.44 -8.47 20.80
C TYR A 67 21.17 -7.66 20.53
N LYS A 68 20.85 -6.64 21.34
CA LYS A 68 19.66 -5.79 21.15
C LYS A 68 19.63 -5.16 19.76
N ALA A 69 20.74 -4.58 19.31
CA ALA A 69 20.82 -3.94 18.00
C ALA A 69 20.56 -4.94 16.84
N ALA A 70 21.04 -6.18 16.98
CA ALA A 70 20.81 -7.22 15.98
C ALA A 70 19.32 -7.60 15.85
N VAL A 71 18.57 -7.60 16.95
CA VAL A 71 17.11 -7.84 16.94
C VAL A 71 16.37 -6.75 16.17
N PHE A 72 16.72 -5.47 16.39
CA PHE A 72 16.11 -4.36 15.65
C PHE A 72 16.47 -4.38 14.17
N ILE A 73 17.72 -4.71 13.82
CA ILE A 73 18.14 -4.84 12.41
C ILE A 73 17.40 -6.02 11.73
N ALA A 74 17.32 -7.18 12.38
CA ALA A 74 16.59 -8.33 11.87
C ALA A 74 15.10 -7.99 11.67
N GLY A 75 14.48 -7.30 12.64
CA GLY A 75 13.12 -6.79 12.55
C GLY A 75 12.94 -5.84 11.36
N ALA A 76 13.85 -4.89 11.15
CA ALA A 76 13.82 -3.97 10.02
C ALA A 76 13.90 -4.69 8.66
N VAL A 77 14.76 -5.71 8.54
CA VAL A 77 14.90 -6.52 7.31
C VAL A 77 13.61 -7.27 7.02
N ILE A 78 13.05 -7.96 8.01
CA ILE A 78 11.80 -8.72 7.85
C ILE A 78 10.64 -7.78 7.50
N LEU A 79 10.51 -6.64 8.19
CA LEU A 79 9.51 -5.63 7.88
C LEU A 79 9.67 -5.05 6.47
N THR A 80 10.90 -4.89 5.98
CA THR A 80 11.15 -4.45 4.60
C THR A 80 10.65 -5.49 3.59
N MET A 81 10.89 -6.78 3.84
CA MET A 81 10.34 -7.85 2.99
C MET A 81 8.81 -7.87 3.00
N LEU A 82 8.19 -7.69 4.18
CA LEU A 82 6.74 -7.62 4.29
C LEU A 82 6.18 -6.38 3.60
N TRP A 83 6.82 -5.23 3.75
CA TRP A 83 6.44 -4.00 3.07
C TRP A 83 6.36 -4.17 1.55
N LEU A 84 7.30 -4.90 0.94
CA LEU A 84 7.25 -5.19 -0.49
C LEU A 84 5.97 -5.95 -0.89
N THR A 85 5.53 -6.90 -0.07
CA THR A 85 4.29 -7.64 -0.32
C THR A 85 3.03 -6.79 -0.16
N LEU A 86 3.03 -5.83 0.78
CA LEU A 86 1.97 -4.84 0.95
C LEU A 86 1.95 -3.86 -0.23
N TYR A 87 3.12 -3.37 -0.64
CA TYR A 87 3.25 -2.41 -1.73
C TYR A 87 2.72 -2.99 -3.05
N ARG A 88 2.97 -4.27 -3.33
CA ARG A 88 2.40 -4.96 -4.48
C ARG A 88 0.87 -5.05 -4.42
N ALA A 89 0.29 -5.33 -3.25
CA ALA A 89 -1.17 -5.36 -3.09
C ALA A 89 -1.78 -3.95 -3.25
N TYR A 90 -1.12 -2.94 -2.69
CA TYR A 90 -1.49 -1.54 -2.83
C TYR A 90 -1.52 -1.07 -4.30
N LEU A 91 -0.50 -1.42 -5.09
CA LEU A 91 -0.45 -1.07 -6.52
C LEU A 91 -1.62 -1.66 -7.29
N LYS A 92 -2.02 -2.91 -7.00
CA LYS A 92 -3.19 -3.54 -7.62
C LYS A 92 -4.47 -2.81 -7.23
N LEU A 93 -4.65 -2.52 -5.94
CA LEU A 93 -5.82 -1.79 -5.45
C LEU A 93 -5.95 -0.42 -6.10
N ASP A 94 -4.85 0.34 -6.17
CA ASP A 94 -4.86 1.69 -6.74
C ASP A 94 -5.17 1.69 -8.26
N ARG A 95 -4.76 0.65 -8.98
CA ARG A 95 -5.12 0.43 -10.39
C ARG A 95 -6.60 0.09 -10.54
N VAL A 96 -7.13 -0.83 -9.75
CA VAL A 96 -8.57 -1.19 -9.76
C VAL A 96 -9.43 0.03 -9.45
N LEU A 97 -9.08 0.80 -8.41
CA LEU A 97 -9.76 2.06 -8.10
C LEU A 97 -9.69 3.05 -9.26
N ARG A 98 -8.52 3.23 -9.88
CA ARG A 98 -8.38 4.14 -11.03
C ARG A 98 -9.24 3.72 -12.23
N ILE A 99 -9.40 2.42 -12.48
CA ILE A 99 -10.28 1.91 -13.54
C ILE A 99 -11.75 2.21 -13.18
N ILE A 100 -12.18 1.89 -11.96
CA ILE A 100 -13.56 2.14 -11.50
C ILE A 100 -13.93 3.63 -11.61
N PHE A 101 -13.04 4.54 -11.18
CA PHE A 101 -13.30 5.98 -11.25
C PHE A 101 -13.30 6.55 -12.67
N ARG A 102 -12.65 5.88 -13.63
CA ARG A 102 -12.55 6.34 -15.02
C ARG A 102 -13.70 5.82 -15.89
N ASP A 103 -14.21 4.62 -15.61
CA ASP A 103 -15.08 3.90 -16.54
C ASP A 103 -16.59 4.09 -16.27
N LYS A 104 -16.99 4.45 -15.04
CA LYS A 104 -18.41 4.61 -14.67
C LYS A 104 -18.67 5.86 -13.80
N PRO A 105 -19.06 7.01 -14.39
CA PRO A 105 -19.49 8.17 -13.62
C PRO A 105 -20.77 7.95 -12.79
N ASP A 106 -21.50 6.84 -13.03
CA ASP A 106 -22.72 6.46 -12.29
C ASP A 106 -22.52 5.45 -11.16
N HIS A 107 -21.28 5.06 -10.85
CA HIS A 107 -21.01 4.16 -9.73
C HIS A 107 -21.32 4.85 -8.38
N VAL A 108 -21.87 4.12 -7.39
CA VAL A 108 -22.23 4.70 -6.07
C VAL A 108 -21.07 5.51 -5.44
N THR A 109 -19.84 5.07 -5.66
CA THR A 109 -18.60 5.74 -5.25
C THR A 109 -18.38 7.12 -5.88
N SER A 110 -18.70 7.32 -7.16
CA SER A 110 -18.59 8.63 -7.80
C SER A 110 -19.71 9.57 -7.35
N LYS A 111 -20.90 9.05 -7.04
CA LYS A 111 -21.99 9.84 -6.43
C LYS A 111 -21.62 10.32 -5.03
N ILE A 112 -21.02 9.47 -4.21
CA ILE A 112 -20.50 9.84 -2.88
C ILE A 112 -19.38 10.88 -2.99
N GLU A 113 -18.44 10.71 -3.94
CA GLU A 113 -17.37 11.70 -4.14
C GLU A 113 -17.89 13.04 -4.67
N ARG A 114 -18.97 13.02 -5.47
CA ARG A 114 -19.66 14.23 -5.93
C ARG A 114 -20.38 14.93 -4.78
N ILE A 115 -21.00 14.19 -3.85
CA ILE A 115 -21.59 14.73 -2.61
C ILE A 115 -20.50 15.33 -1.71
N MET A 116 -19.39 14.61 -1.47
CA MET A 116 -18.28 15.14 -0.67
C MET A 116 -17.66 16.41 -1.28
N ASN A 117 -17.52 16.48 -2.60
CA ASN A 117 -17.05 17.70 -3.27
C ASN A 117 -18.05 18.87 -3.14
N LEU A 118 -19.35 18.60 -3.15
CA LEU A 118 -20.38 19.59 -2.89
C LEU A 118 -20.33 20.10 -1.43
N GLU A 119 -19.93 19.25 -0.50
CA GLU A 119 -19.65 19.62 0.91
C GLU A 119 -18.27 20.25 1.12
N GLY A 120 -17.50 20.50 0.04
CA GLY A 120 -16.18 21.14 0.10
C GLY A 120 -15.03 20.22 0.49
N PHE A 121 -15.28 18.93 0.71
CA PHE A 121 -14.25 17.93 0.98
C PHE A 121 -13.58 17.48 -0.32
N LYS A 122 -12.43 18.09 -0.60
CA LYS A 122 -11.50 17.59 -1.61
C LYS A 122 -10.56 16.56 -0.95
N PRO A 123 -10.63 15.27 -1.27
CA PRO A 123 -9.67 14.29 -0.76
C PRO A 123 -8.30 14.55 -1.40
N LYS A 124 -7.53 15.49 -0.83
CA LYS A 124 -6.17 15.83 -1.28
C LYS A 124 -5.20 14.67 -1.09
N TYR A 125 -5.52 13.75 -0.18
CA TYR A 125 -4.74 12.55 0.09
C TYR A 125 -5.60 11.30 -0.11
N ARG A 126 -5.23 10.47 -1.10
CA ARG A 126 -5.75 9.10 -1.17
C ARG A 126 -5.25 8.35 0.06
N VAL A 127 -6.16 8.05 0.98
CA VAL A 127 -5.90 7.30 2.22
C VAL A 127 -5.14 6.00 1.94
N SER A 128 -5.37 5.38 0.78
CA SER A 128 -4.64 4.17 0.38
C SER A 128 -3.13 4.42 0.20
N ARG A 129 -2.69 5.59 -0.29
CA ARG A 129 -1.26 5.92 -0.42
C ARG A 129 -0.62 6.15 0.95
N LEU A 130 -1.35 6.78 1.87
CA LEU A 130 -0.91 6.98 3.24
C LEU A 130 -0.66 5.63 3.92
N MET A 131 -1.64 4.74 3.85
CA MET A 131 -1.57 3.42 4.47
C MET A 131 -0.53 2.50 3.81
N GLY A 132 -0.42 2.51 2.47
CA GLY A 132 0.41 1.54 1.75
C GLY A 132 1.89 1.92 1.62
N VAL A 133 2.23 3.20 1.78
CA VAL A 133 3.61 3.70 1.58
C VAL A 133 4.15 4.34 2.85
N TYR A 134 3.46 5.35 3.39
CA TYR A 134 4.01 6.15 4.48
C TYR A 134 4.07 5.38 5.80
N LEU A 135 3.05 4.59 6.12
CA LEU A 135 2.99 3.87 7.40
C LEU A 135 4.07 2.77 7.52
N PRO A 136 4.28 1.88 6.53
CA PRO A 136 5.36 0.91 6.60
C PRO A 136 6.76 1.56 6.65
N LEU A 137 6.97 2.63 5.87
CA LEU A 137 8.22 3.40 5.90
C LEU A 137 8.48 4.00 7.29
N PHE A 138 7.43 4.51 7.95
CA PHE A 138 7.54 5.02 9.30
C PHE A 138 7.93 3.93 10.30
N CYS A 139 7.31 2.74 10.24
CA CYS A 139 7.66 1.60 11.09
C CYS A 139 9.10 1.13 10.89
N ILE A 140 9.56 1.03 9.63
CA ILE A 140 10.94 0.65 9.30
C ILE A 140 11.93 1.72 9.81
N GLY A 141 11.61 3.00 9.59
CA GLY A 141 12.41 4.12 10.08
C GLY A 141 12.53 4.14 11.60
N LEU A 142 11.45 3.82 12.32
CA LEU A 142 11.45 3.69 13.78
C LEU A 142 12.31 2.51 14.25
N MET A 143 12.26 1.37 13.58
CA MET A 143 13.15 0.23 13.86
C MET A 143 14.63 0.58 13.66
N LEU A 144 14.96 1.30 12.58
CA LEU A 144 16.33 1.74 12.31
C LEU A 144 16.81 2.79 13.30
N SER A 145 15.97 3.74 13.70
CA SER A 145 16.34 4.73 14.72
C SER A 145 16.55 4.08 16.09
N ALA A 146 15.73 3.09 16.46
CA ALA A 146 15.94 2.29 17.65
C ALA A 146 17.24 1.49 17.59
N ALA A 147 17.55 0.84 16.45
CA ALA A 147 18.81 0.13 16.25
C ALA A 147 20.03 1.05 16.41
N LEU A 148 19.97 2.26 15.84
CA LEU A 148 21.04 3.26 15.96
C LEU A 148 21.20 3.75 17.40
N ALA A 149 20.10 4.04 18.10
CA ALA A 149 20.14 4.54 19.47
C ALA A 149 20.67 3.49 20.47
N VAL A 150 20.40 2.20 20.22
CA VAL A 150 21.03 1.10 20.96
C VAL A 150 22.51 0.97 20.58
N GLY A 151 22.84 1.08 19.29
CA GLY A 151 24.21 0.97 18.79
C GLY A 151 25.15 2.08 19.30
N THR A 152 24.65 3.29 19.49
CA THR A 152 25.40 4.41 20.08
C THR A 152 25.47 4.37 21.61
N GLY A 153 24.80 3.40 22.25
CA GLY A 153 24.74 3.26 23.70
C GLY A 153 23.85 4.30 24.40
N LEU A 154 23.02 5.03 23.64
CA LEU A 154 22.06 6.01 24.17
C LEU A 154 20.91 5.32 24.92
N LEU A 155 20.54 4.11 24.48
CA LEU A 155 19.57 3.22 25.10
C LEU A 155 20.29 1.96 25.61
N LYS A 156 20.36 1.79 26.93
CA LYS A 156 20.87 0.56 27.58
C LYS A 156 19.78 -0.50 27.70
#